data_AF-A0A183F6R6-F1
#
_entry.id   AF-A0A183F6R6-F1
#
_cell.length_a   1.000
_cell.length_b   1.000
_cell.length_c   1.000
_cell.angle_alpha   90.00
_cell.angle_beta   90.00
_cell.angle_gamma   90.00
#
_symmetry.space_group_name_H-M   'P 1'
#
loop_
_entity.id
_entity.type
_entity.pdbx_description
1 polymer ?
#
loop_
_entity_poly.entity_id
_entity_poly.type
_entity_poly.pdbx_seq_one_letter_code
_entity_poly.pdbx_strand_id
1 'polypeptide(L)'
;LVISPPEPLSIIITPGHARRYVRIYTFLADLTRAGSALEKVDLREPRIGVNGRRMLFYCCCSMLRLVAGIRDHVLTEVDAVWQMFREDLEKVKTIDHAIDAHRRAMKIMMQRTLLDVSHLTTGRTLGVMCESCIRFAQAMNAGDEASAFIHHRTFDEHSQLLREKLSVERTNVSARMLLWRMGSREDPFEEENAIPSEVPTRSQISDLGS
;
A
#
# COMPACT_ATOMS: atom_id res chain seq x y z
N LEU A 1 10.87 2.43 19.44
CA LEU A 1 9.66 2.64 20.26
C LEU A 1 9.52 1.46 21.22
N VAL A 2 9.43 1.69 22.52
CA VAL A 2 9.21 0.65 23.54
C VAL A 2 7.90 0.98 24.25
N ILE A 3 6.99 0.02 24.32
CA ILE A 3 5.72 0.16 25.05
C ILE A 3 5.83 -0.71 26.30
N SER A 4 5.97 -0.07 27.45
CA SER A 4 6.08 -0.71 28.77
C SER A 4 5.00 -0.11 29.67
N PRO A 5 3.79 -0.70 29.71
CA PRO A 5 2.72 -0.22 30.56
C PRO A 5 3.10 -0.39 32.04
N PRO A 6 2.77 0.57 32.91
CA PRO A 6 2.97 0.42 34.35
C PRO A 6 2.02 -0.63 34.93
N GLU A 7 2.36 -1.17 36.09
CA GLU A 7 1.41 -1.98 36.89
C GLU A 7 0.20 -1.12 37.31
N PRO A 8 -1.05 -1.65 37.29
CA PRO A 8 -1.44 -3.03 36.95
C PRO A 8 -1.77 -3.23 35.45
N LEU A 9 -1.55 -2.24 34.58
CA LEU A 9 -1.93 -2.31 33.15
C LEU A 9 -1.13 -3.33 32.35
N SER A 10 0.07 -3.68 32.81
CA SER A 10 0.91 -4.76 32.28
C SER A 10 0.21 -6.12 32.24
N ILE A 11 -0.76 -6.36 33.14
CA ILE A 11 -1.59 -7.58 33.18
C ILE A 11 -2.45 -7.68 31.90
N ILE A 12 -2.95 -6.54 31.41
CA ILE A 12 -3.79 -6.44 30.23
C ILE A 12 -2.91 -6.32 28.97
N ILE A 13 -1.97 -5.37 28.99
CA ILE A 13 -1.09 -5.06 27.87
C ILE A 13 0.24 -5.80 28.06
N THR A 14 0.21 -7.08 27.69
CA THR A 14 1.39 -7.94 27.76
C THR A 14 2.51 -7.47 26.80
N PRO A 15 3.77 -7.92 27.02
CA PRO A 15 4.87 -7.67 26.06
C PRO A 15 4.56 -8.17 24.64
N GLY A 16 3.73 -9.21 24.49
CA GLY A 16 3.28 -9.67 23.18
C GLY A 16 2.34 -8.69 22.48
N HIS A 17 1.49 -7.99 23.23
CA HIS A 17 0.65 -6.91 22.70
C HIS A 17 1.50 -5.70 22.30
N ALA A 18 2.46 -5.30 23.15
CA ALA A 18 3.40 -4.22 22.86
C ALA A 18 4.14 -4.43 21.53
N ARG A 19 4.65 -5.64 21.27
CA ARG A 19 5.32 -5.96 19.99
C ARG A 19 4.40 -5.79 18.78
N ARG A 20 3.13 -6.16 18.90
CA ARG A 20 2.15 -5.99 17.81
C ARG A 20 1.82 -4.52 17.55
N TYR A 21 1.64 -3.72 18.60
CA TYR A 21 1.50 -2.27 18.47
C TYR A 21 2.70 -1.63 17.78
N VAL A 22 3.92 -2.01 18.18
CA VAL A 22 5.14 -1.53 17.53
C VAL A 22 5.16 -1.93 16.06
N ARG A 23 4.74 -3.15 15.70
CA ARG A 23 4.68 -3.59 14.30
C ARG A 23 3.73 -2.73 13.47
N ILE A 24 2.54 -2.42 13.97
CA ILE A 24 1.57 -1.53 13.29
C ILE A 24 2.14 -0.11 13.16
N TYR A 25 2.72 0.42 14.23
CA TYR A 25 3.32 1.75 14.23
C TYR A 25 4.45 1.87 13.21
N THR A 26 5.41 0.94 13.23
CA THR A 26 6.54 0.92 12.30
C THR A 26 6.04 0.85 10.86
N PHE A 27 5.05 0.00 10.60
CA PHE A 27 4.45 -0.15 9.29
C PHE A 27 3.81 1.16 8.78
N LEU A 28 3.00 1.82 9.60
CA LEU A 28 2.42 3.13 9.27
C LEU A 28 3.49 4.22 9.11
N ALA A 29 4.54 4.18 9.93
CA ALA A 29 5.65 5.12 9.85
C ALA A 29 6.46 4.95 8.55
N ASP A 30 6.67 3.73 8.09
CA ASP A 30 7.36 3.44 6.83
C ASP A 30 6.54 3.91 5.62
N LEU A 31 5.22 3.63 5.59
CA LEU A 31 4.31 4.15 4.57
C LEU A 31 4.27 5.68 4.54
N THR A 32 4.23 6.31 5.72
CA THR A 32 4.23 7.78 5.84
C THR A 32 5.54 8.35 5.33
N ARG A 33 6.68 7.75 5.68
CA ARG A 33 8.00 8.19 5.22
C ARG A 33 8.15 8.04 3.71
N ALA A 34 7.68 6.94 3.14
CA ALA A 34 7.66 6.70 1.70
C ALA A 34 6.80 7.74 0.97
N GLY A 35 5.57 7.99 1.42
CA GLY A 35 4.70 9.01 0.86
C GLY A 35 5.32 10.40 0.92
N SER A 36 5.81 10.81 2.09
CA SER A 36 6.47 12.12 2.25
C SER A 36 7.76 12.27 1.45
N ALA A 37 8.48 11.18 1.14
CA ALA A 37 9.64 11.25 0.26
C ALA A 37 9.22 11.57 -1.19
N LEU A 38 8.15 10.92 -1.68
CA LEU A 38 7.61 11.16 -3.02
C LEU A 38 7.00 12.55 -3.16
N GLU A 39 6.31 13.06 -2.14
CA GLU A 39 5.76 14.43 -2.13
C GLU A 39 6.84 15.52 -2.22
N LYS A 40 8.06 15.21 -1.77
CA LYS A 40 9.21 16.13 -1.75
C LYS A 40 10.12 16.00 -2.97
N VAL A 41 9.70 15.26 -4.00
CA VAL A 41 10.45 15.19 -5.26
C VAL A 41 10.41 16.55 -5.94
N ASP A 42 11.57 17.18 -6.11
CA ASP A 42 11.69 18.45 -6.81
C ASP A 42 11.68 18.22 -8.31
N LEU A 43 10.51 18.43 -8.90
CA LEU A 43 10.32 18.28 -10.34
C LEU A 43 10.84 19.48 -11.13
N ARG A 44 11.27 20.57 -10.49
CA ARG A 44 11.62 21.84 -11.14
C ARG A 44 13.09 21.96 -11.51
N GLU A 45 13.97 21.12 -10.95
CA GLU A 45 15.39 21.16 -11.32
C GLU A 45 15.62 20.59 -12.74
N PRO A 46 16.34 21.31 -13.62
CA PRO A 46 16.57 20.91 -15.01
C PRO A 46 17.63 19.81 -15.17
N ARG A 47 17.76 18.91 -14.19
CA ARG A 47 18.77 17.81 -14.22
C ARG A 47 18.30 16.59 -15.03
N ILE A 48 17.00 16.53 -15.33
CA ILE A 48 16.33 15.42 -16.02
C ILE A 48 15.93 15.87 -17.43
N GLY A 49 16.18 15.03 -18.42
CA GLY A 49 15.77 15.21 -19.81
C GLY A 49 14.25 15.35 -19.95
N VAL A 50 13.81 16.16 -20.93
CA VAL A 50 12.40 16.56 -21.07
C VAL A 50 11.44 15.37 -21.22
N ASN A 51 11.84 14.33 -21.96
CA ASN A 51 11.02 13.13 -22.17
C ASN A 51 10.98 12.23 -20.91
N GLY A 52 12.12 12.05 -20.24
CA GLY A 52 12.21 11.28 -18.99
C GLY A 52 11.40 11.91 -17.86
N ARG A 53 11.38 13.25 -17.78
CA ARG A 53 10.68 14.01 -16.75
C ARG A 53 9.19 13.73 -16.69
N ARG A 54 8.50 13.64 -17.84
CA ARG A 54 7.07 13.33 -17.88
C ARG A 54 6.79 11.92 -17.35
N MET A 55 7.53 10.93 -17.86
CA MET A 55 7.36 9.54 -17.44
C MET A 55 7.64 9.36 -15.95
N LEU A 56 8.74 9.92 -15.45
CA LEU A 56 9.11 9.86 -14.04
C LEU A 56 8.10 10.59 -13.13
N PHE A 57 7.47 11.66 -13.62
CA PHE A 57 6.37 12.31 -12.91
C PHE A 57 5.17 11.37 -12.75
N TYR A 58 4.77 10.66 -13.81
CA TYR A 58 3.71 9.65 -13.73
C TYR A 58 4.06 8.51 -12.78
N CYS A 59 5.29 7.99 -12.85
CA CYS A 59 5.81 7.01 -11.91
C CYS A 59 5.67 7.49 -10.46
N CYS A 60 6.14 8.71 -10.16
CA CYS A 60 6.05 9.31 -8.83
C CYS A 60 4.59 9.41 -8.35
N CYS A 61 3.69 9.88 -9.21
CA CYS A 61 2.27 10.00 -8.89
C CYS A 61 1.62 8.64 -8.62
N SER A 62 1.95 7.62 -9.44
CA SER A 62 1.43 6.27 -9.29
C SER A 62 1.88 5.63 -7.98
N MET A 63 3.19 5.68 -7.68
CA MET A 63 3.77 5.19 -6.43
C MET A 63 3.15 5.88 -5.21
N LEU A 64 3.03 7.22 -5.25
CA LEU A 64 2.45 8.01 -4.16
C LEU A 64 1.01 7.62 -3.91
N ARG A 65 0.21 7.52 -4.98
CA ARG A 65 -1.20 7.14 -4.92
C ARG A 65 -1.39 5.78 -4.27
N LEU A 66 -0.56 4.80 -4.64
CA LEU A 66 -0.65 3.44 -4.12
C LEU A 66 -0.25 3.38 -2.64
N VAL A 67 0.89 3.98 -2.26
CA VAL A 67 1.37 4.01 -0.87
C VAL A 67 0.40 4.75 0.04
N ALA A 68 -0.11 5.92 -0.39
CA ALA A 68 -1.12 6.66 0.35
C ALA A 68 -2.41 5.85 0.51
N GLY A 69 -2.87 5.19 -0.56
CA GLY A 69 -4.06 4.33 -0.52
C GLY A 69 -3.93 3.15 0.45
N ILE A 70 -2.76 2.51 0.51
CA ILE A 70 -2.47 1.44 1.47
C ILE A 70 -2.45 1.99 2.90
N ARG A 71 -1.78 3.13 3.13
CA ARG A 71 -1.74 3.79 4.44
C ARG A 71 -3.15 4.13 4.94
N ASP A 72 -3.95 4.75 4.10
CA ASP A 72 -5.30 5.19 4.45
C ASP A 72 -6.21 3.99 4.71
N HIS A 73 -6.05 2.89 3.97
CA HIS A 73 -6.72 1.63 4.28
C HIS A 73 -6.34 1.11 5.68
N VAL A 74 -5.06 1.04 6.01
CA VAL A 74 -4.60 0.54 7.31
C VAL A 74 -5.12 1.41 8.45
N LEU A 75 -5.09 2.74 8.29
CA LEU A 75 -5.68 3.67 9.26
C LEU A 75 -7.18 3.45 9.44
N THR A 76 -7.92 3.23 8.34
CA THR A 76 -9.35 2.92 8.37
C THR A 76 -9.63 1.64 9.15
N GLU A 77 -8.86 0.57 8.90
CA GLU A 77 -9.04 -0.71 9.58
C GLU A 77 -8.66 -0.62 11.07
N VAL A 78 -7.61 0.12 11.42
CA VAL A 78 -7.20 0.35 12.82
C VAL A 78 -8.29 1.12 13.57
N ASP A 79 -8.82 2.21 12.98
CA ASP A 79 -9.91 2.97 13.60
C ASP A 79 -11.16 2.12 13.77
N ALA A 80 -11.56 1.36 12.75
CA ALA A 80 -12.73 0.48 12.85
C ALA A 80 -12.60 -0.54 13.99
N VAL A 81 -11.41 -1.13 14.20
CA VAL A 81 -11.18 -2.05 15.33
C VAL A 81 -11.14 -1.31 16.66
N TRP A 82 -10.59 -0.09 16.69
CA TRP A 82 -10.61 0.75 17.88
C TRP A 82 -12.03 1.07 18.32
N GLN A 83 -12.92 1.45 17.40
CA GLN A 83 -14.34 1.70 17.71
C GLN A 83 -15.02 0.47 18.31
N MET A 84 -14.85 -0.71 17.68
CA MET A 84 -15.37 -1.97 18.22
C MET A 84 -14.83 -2.27 19.62
N PHE A 85 -13.53 -2.03 19.85
CA PHE A 85 -12.92 -2.25 21.16
C PHE A 85 -13.46 -1.29 22.23
N ARG A 86 -13.71 -0.02 21.89
CA ARG A 86 -14.31 0.94 22.85
C ARG A 86 -15.70 0.48 23.30
N GLU A 87 -16.54 0.05 22.36
CA GLU A 87 -17.89 -0.46 22.67
C GLU A 87 -17.84 -1.73 23.56
N ASP A 88 -16.87 -2.60 23.31
CA ASP A 88 -16.63 -3.78 24.16
C ASP A 88 -16.16 -3.36 25.56
N LEU A 89 -15.25 -2.38 25.64
CA LEU A 89 -14.67 -1.89 26.89
C LEU A 89 -15.73 -1.23 27.78
N GLU A 90 -16.71 -0.51 27.22
CA GLU A 90 -17.83 0.06 27.97
C GLU A 90 -18.71 -0.99 28.66
N LYS A 91 -18.72 -2.24 28.15
CA LYS A 91 -19.50 -3.35 28.69
C LYS A 91 -18.72 -4.20 29.70
N VAL A 92 -17.43 -3.92 29.88
CA VAL A 92 -16.54 -4.68 30.77
C VAL A 92 -16.92 -4.44 32.24
N LYS A 93 -17.13 -5.55 32.96
CA LYS A 93 -17.44 -5.54 34.41
C LYS A 93 -16.32 -6.08 35.30
N THR A 94 -15.32 -6.74 34.70
CA THR A 94 -14.23 -7.41 35.40
C THR A 94 -12.91 -7.25 34.64
N ILE A 95 -11.78 -7.42 35.33
CA ILE A 95 -10.47 -7.35 34.67
C ILE A 95 -10.29 -8.44 33.61
N ASP A 96 -10.83 -9.64 33.85
CA ASP A 96 -10.77 -10.74 32.88
C ASP A 96 -11.50 -10.39 31.58
N HIS A 97 -12.67 -9.75 31.67
CA HIS A 97 -13.38 -9.25 30.49
C HIS A 97 -12.58 -8.18 29.75
N ALA A 98 -11.84 -7.32 30.44
CA ALA A 98 -10.95 -6.34 29.82
C ALA A 98 -9.80 -7.01 29.05
N ILE A 99 -9.17 -8.02 29.67
CA ILE A 99 -8.09 -8.81 29.07
C ILE A 99 -8.58 -9.49 27.78
N ASP A 100 -9.75 -10.13 27.83
CA ASP A 100 -10.29 -10.84 26.68
C ASP A 100 -10.75 -9.90 25.57
N ALA A 101 -11.38 -8.77 25.91
CA ALA A 101 -11.72 -7.72 24.95
C ALA A 101 -10.47 -7.19 24.23
N HIS A 102 -9.41 -6.91 24.98
CA HIS A 102 -8.15 -6.42 24.43
C HIS A 102 -7.46 -7.46 23.52
N ARG A 103 -7.42 -8.73 23.95
CA ARG A 103 -6.88 -9.84 23.15
C ARG A 103 -7.64 -10.02 21.84
N ARG A 104 -8.98 -9.98 21.87
CA ARG A 104 -9.82 -10.05 20.66
C ARG A 104 -9.56 -8.87 19.73
N ALA A 105 -9.57 -7.65 20.27
CA ALA A 105 -9.30 -6.44 19.49
C ALA A 105 -7.92 -6.51 18.81
N MET A 106 -6.88 -6.89 19.54
CA MET A 106 -5.54 -7.04 18.98
C MET A 106 -5.49 -8.11 17.88
N LYS A 107 -6.13 -9.27 18.06
CA LYS A 107 -6.19 -10.31 17.03
C LYS A 107 -6.87 -9.79 15.76
N ILE A 108 -8.04 -9.16 15.89
CA ILE A 108 -8.79 -8.59 14.77
C ILE A 108 -7.97 -7.49 14.07
N MET A 109 -7.30 -6.62 14.84
CA MET A 109 -6.45 -5.56 14.32
C MET A 109 -5.32 -6.11 13.45
N MET A 110 -4.61 -7.15 13.91
CA MET A 110 -3.53 -7.77 13.13
C MET A 110 -4.05 -8.43 11.84
N GLN A 111 -5.23 -9.06 11.90
CA GLN A 111 -5.85 -9.70 10.73
C GLN A 111 -6.31 -8.68 9.69
N ARG A 112 -7.01 -7.62 10.12
CA ARG A 112 -7.55 -6.59 9.22
C ARG A 112 -6.47 -5.71 8.60
N THR A 113 -5.38 -5.45 9.32
CA THR A 113 -4.22 -4.73 8.79
C THR A 113 -3.28 -5.62 7.95
N LEU A 114 -3.56 -6.92 7.82
CA LEU A 114 -2.72 -7.90 7.12
C LEU A 114 -1.29 -7.99 7.68
N LEU A 115 -1.13 -7.68 8.96
CA LEU A 115 0.15 -7.72 9.67
C LEU A 115 0.27 -8.95 10.57
N ASP A 116 -0.65 -9.90 10.50
CA ASP A 116 -0.53 -11.15 11.25
C ASP A 116 0.68 -12.00 10.78
N VAL A 117 1.04 -13.02 11.54
CA VAL A 117 2.15 -13.93 11.26
C VAL A 117 1.93 -14.69 9.94
N SER A 118 0.68 -15.05 9.62
CA SER A 118 0.30 -15.64 8.33
C SER A 118 0.64 -14.75 7.14
N HIS A 119 0.72 -13.43 7.35
CA HIS A 119 0.95 -12.42 6.32
C HIS A 119 2.34 -11.77 6.44
N LEU A 120 3.33 -12.46 7.03
CA LEU A 120 4.71 -11.98 7.10
C LEU A 120 5.27 -11.57 5.72
N THR A 121 4.87 -12.29 4.67
CA THR A 121 5.29 -12.00 3.30
C THR A 121 4.66 -10.73 2.75
N THR A 122 3.45 -10.36 3.18
CA THR A 122 2.77 -9.10 2.83
C THR A 122 3.51 -7.92 3.45
N GLY A 123 3.85 -8.01 4.74
CA GLY A 123 4.63 -6.98 5.44
C GLY A 123 6.02 -6.76 4.81
N ARG A 124 6.70 -7.84 4.40
CA ARG A 124 7.99 -7.75 3.69
C ARG A 124 7.87 -7.09 2.32
N THR A 125 6.88 -7.50 1.52
CA THR A 125 6.63 -6.90 0.20
C THR A 125 6.37 -5.41 0.31
N LEU A 126 5.54 -4.98 1.26
CA LEU A 126 5.26 -3.57 1.51
C LEU A 126 6.49 -2.80 2.02
N GLY A 127 7.35 -3.44 2.82
CA GLY A 127 8.63 -2.85 3.23
C GLY A 127 9.53 -2.52 2.04
N VAL A 128 9.67 -3.45 1.09
CA VAL A 128 10.43 -3.22 -0.15
C VAL A 128 9.80 -2.09 -0.98
N MET A 129 8.46 -2.06 -1.11
CA MET A 129 7.76 -0.97 -1.79
C MET A 129 8.08 0.39 -1.14
N CYS A 130 8.02 0.48 0.19
CA CYS A 130 8.33 1.73 0.91
C CYS A 130 9.78 2.17 0.69
N GLU A 131 10.75 1.25 0.75
CA GLU A 131 12.15 1.57 0.46
C GLU A 131 12.33 2.04 -0.97
N SER A 132 11.73 1.36 -1.95
CA SER A 132 11.78 1.75 -3.36
C SER A 132 11.24 3.16 -3.59
N CYS A 133 10.18 3.59 -2.89
CA CYS A 133 9.70 4.98 -2.94
C CYS A 133 10.75 5.99 -2.46
N ILE A 134 11.43 5.69 -1.36
CA ILE A 134 12.45 6.57 -0.78
C ILE A 134 13.65 6.66 -1.74
N ARG A 135 14.10 5.52 -2.27
CA ARG A 135 15.22 5.46 -3.22
C ARG A 135 14.90 6.14 -4.54
N PHE A 136 13.67 5.95 -5.05
CA PHE A 136 13.15 6.67 -6.21
C PHE A 136 13.23 8.19 -5.99
N ALA A 137 12.71 8.68 -4.86
CA ALA A 137 12.72 10.11 -4.56
C ALA A 137 14.15 10.68 -4.43
N GLN A 138 15.06 9.91 -3.83
CA GLN A 138 16.48 10.27 -3.75
C GLN A 138 17.13 10.37 -5.13
N ALA A 139 16.90 9.38 -6.00
CA ALA A 139 17.42 9.36 -7.37
C ALA A 139 16.88 10.53 -8.21
N MET A 140 15.58 10.80 -8.10
CA MET A 140 14.94 11.95 -8.75
C MET A 140 15.58 13.28 -8.35
N ASN A 141 15.74 13.50 -7.05
CA ASN A 141 16.34 14.74 -6.53
C ASN A 141 17.85 14.85 -6.83
N ALA A 142 18.52 13.74 -7.14
CA ALA A 142 19.89 13.73 -7.63
C ALA A 142 19.99 13.97 -9.15
N GLY A 143 18.88 13.84 -9.89
CA GLY A 143 18.88 13.85 -11.36
C GLY A 143 19.30 12.53 -12.00
N ASP A 144 19.29 11.42 -11.26
CA ASP A 144 19.63 10.09 -11.76
C ASP A 144 18.37 9.35 -12.25
N GLU A 145 18.06 9.54 -13.53
CA GLU A 145 16.91 8.93 -14.18
C GLU A 145 16.97 7.40 -14.20
N ALA A 146 18.15 6.84 -14.48
CA ALA A 146 18.31 5.40 -14.62
C ALA A 146 18.00 4.69 -13.29
N SER A 147 18.55 5.19 -12.19
CA SER A 147 18.25 4.66 -10.85
C SER A 147 16.79 4.87 -10.47
N ALA A 148 16.18 6.02 -10.81
CA ALA A 148 14.77 6.25 -10.55
C ALA A 148 13.89 5.20 -11.26
N PHE A 149 14.13 4.91 -12.54
CA PHE A 149 13.39 3.86 -13.25
C PHE A 149 13.61 2.46 -12.67
N ILE A 150 14.81 2.12 -12.22
CA ILE A 150 15.09 0.84 -11.55
C ILE A 150 14.24 0.71 -10.28
N HIS A 151 14.22 1.74 -9.43
CA HIS A 151 13.44 1.73 -8.20
C HIS A 151 11.93 1.71 -8.44
N HIS A 152 11.45 2.39 -9.49
CA HIS A 152 10.06 2.27 -9.93
C HIS A 152 9.73 0.84 -10.37
N ARG A 153 10.57 0.20 -11.19
CA ARG A 153 10.34 -1.19 -11.63
C ARG A 153 10.28 -2.15 -10.45
N THR A 154 11.23 -2.06 -9.52
CA THR A 154 11.21 -2.88 -8.29
C THR A 154 9.92 -2.65 -7.49
N PHE A 155 9.46 -1.40 -7.39
CA PHE A 155 8.19 -1.10 -6.75
C PHE A 155 7.01 -1.77 -7.46
N ASP A 156 6.94 -1.67 -8.78
CA ASP A 156 5.84 -2.21 -9.58
C ASP A 156 5.75 -3.74 -9.47
N GLU A 157 6.89 -4.44 -9.59
CA GLU A 157 6.99 -5.90 -9.39
C GLU A 157 6.45 -6.32 -8.01
N HIS A 158 6.80 -5.58 -6.96
CA HIS A 158 6.32 -5.85 -5.61
C HIS A 158 4.85 -5.47 -5.42
N SER A 159 4.37 -4.47 -6.15
CA SER A 159 2.95 -4.09 -6.18
C SER A 159 2.10 -5.19 -6.80
N GLN A 160 2.59 -5.81 -7.88
CA GLN A 160 1.94 -6.94 -8.55
C GLN A 160 1.92 -8.17 -7.65
N LEU A 161 3.06 -8.51 -7.03
CA LEU A 161 3.14 -9.58 -6.05
C LEU A 161 2.18 -9.37 -4.86
N LEU A 162 2.02 -8.13 -4.42
CA LEU A 162 1.03 -7.78 -3.39
C LEU A 162 -0.39 -8.05 -3.89
N ARG A 163 -0.75 -7.63 -5.10
CA ARG A 163 -2.07 -7.89 -5.68
C ARG A 163 -2.38 -9.39 -5.76
N GLU A 164 -1.42 -10.19 -6.24
CA GLU A 164 -1.54 -11.65 -6.30
C GLU A 164 -1.81 -12.25 -4.92
N LYS A 165 -1.03 -11.85 -3.90
CA LYS A 165 -1.23 -12.28 -2.51
C LYS A 165 -2.61 -11.89 -1.98
N LEU A 166 -3.09 -10.68 -2.25
CA LEU A 166 -4.40 -10.26 -1.79
C LEU A 166 -5.53 -11.01 -2.52
N SER A 167 -5.31 -11.41 -3.78
CA SER A 167 -6.30 -12.15 -4.58
C SER A 167 -6.58 -13.56 -4.07
N VAL A 168 -5.59 -14.20 -3.43
CA VAL A 168 -5.76 -15.54 -2.84
C VAL A 168 -6.47 -15.51 -1.50
N GLU A 169 -6.51 -14.35 -0.83
CA GLU A 169 -7.15 -14.13 0.48
C GLU A 169 -8.68 -13.93 0.36
N ARG A 170 -9.37 -14.86 -0.30
CA ARG A 170 -10.79 -14.73 -0.68
C ARG A 170 -11.75 -14.53 0.49
N THR A 171 -11.40 -15.02 1.67
CA THR A 171 -12.22 -14.94 2.88
C THR A 171 -11.94 -13.68 3.72
N ASN A 172 -10.84 -12.97 3.46
CA ASN A 172 -10.46 -11.77 4.20
C ASN A 172 -11.03 -10.52 3.50
N VAL A 173 -12.08 -9.94 4.09
CA VAL A 173 -12.75 -8.75 3.55
C VAL A 173 -11.81 -7.55 3.45
N SER A 174 -10.93 -7.34 4.44
CA SER A 174 -9.97 -6.24 4.43
C SER A 174 -8.93 -6.41 3.30
N ALA A 175 -8.47 -7.64 3.05
CA ALA A 175 -7.58 -7.93 1.91
C ALA A 175 -8.25 -7.65 0.56
N ARG A 176 -9.52 -8.02 0.40
CA ARG A 176 -10.30 -7.73 -0.81
C ARG A 176 -10.53 -6.23 -1.00
N MET A 177 -10.82 -5.51 0.08
CA MET A 177 -11.01 -4.06 0.03
C MET A 177 -9.71 -3.36 -0.38
N LEU A 178 -8.58 -3.78 0.17
CA LEU A 178 -7.27 -3.28 -0.23
C LEU A 178 -7.00 -3.55 -1.71
N LEU A 179 -7.20 -4.79 -2.17
CA LEU A 179 -7.01 -5.17 -3.58
C LEU A 179 -7.88 -4.33 -4.52
N TRP A 180 -9.15 -4.13 -4.16
CA TRP A 180 -10.06 -3.27 -4.92
C TRP A 180 -9.56 -1.83 -4.97
N ARG A 181 -9.11 -1.25 -3.84
CA ARG A 181 -8.52 0.10 -3.82
C ARG A 181 -7.23 0.22 -4.65
N MET A 182 -6.47 -0.87 -4.79
CA MET A 182 -5.30 -0.92 -5.66
C MET A 182 -5.67 -1.03 -7.15
N GLY A 183 -6.79 -1.69 -7.50
CA GLY A 183 -7.22 -1.95 -8.88
C GLY A 183 -8.20 -0.93 -9.48
N SER A 184 -9.04 -0.29 -8.67
CA SER A 184 -10.13 0.59 -9.14
C SER A 184 -9.71 2.03 -9.44
N ARG A 185 -8.41 2.27 -9.62
CA ARG A 185 -7.89 3.57 -10.05
C ARG A 185 -7.14 3.33 -11.34
N GLU A 186 -7.87 3.50 -12.44
CA GLU A 186 -7.46 3.32 -13.82
C GLU A 186 -6.04 3.81 -14.07
N ASP A 187 -5.25 2.94 -14.70
CA ASP A 187 -3.92 3.26 -15.19
C ASP A 187 -4.11 4.06 -16.49
N PRO A 188 -3.68 5.33 -16.57
CA PRO A 188 -3.88 6.14 -17.78
C PRO A 188 -3.11 5.62 -19.01
N PHE A 189 -2.37 4.51 -18.87
CA PHE A 189 -1.57 3.89 -19.93
C PHE A 189 -2.22 2.66 -20.59
N GLU A 190 -3.38 2.18 -20.10
CA GLU A 190 -4.10 1.11 -20.80
C GLU A 190 -4.79 1.62 -22.07
N GLU A 191 -5.20 2.89 -22.13
CA GLU A 191 -5.89 3.44 -23.31
C GLU A 191 -4.94 3.86 -24.46
N GLU A 192 -3.69 4.23 -24.18
CA GLU A 192 -2.77 4.71 -25.23
C GLU A 192 -2.10 3.58 -26.04
N ASN A 193 -2.13 2.33 -25.52
CA ASN A 193 -1.59 1.14 -26.20
C ASN A 193 -2.67 0.23 -26.81
N ALA A 194 -3.94 0.60 -26.72
CA ALA A 194 -5.02 -0.09 -27.43
C ALA A 194 -4.96 0.28 -28.93
N ILE A 195 -4.07 -0.39 -29.67
CA ILE A 195 -4.07 -0.34 -31.14
C ILE A 195 -5.48 -0.73 -31.61
N PRO A 196 -6.21 0.11 -32.35
CA PRO A 196 -7.46 -0.30 -32.96
C PRO A 196 -7.13 -1.39 -33.99
N SER A 197 -7.42 -2.66 -33.65
CA SER A 197 -7.32 -3.75 -34.60
C SER A 197 -8.49 -3.66 -35.56
N GLU A 198 -8.41 -2.78 -36.55
CA GLU A 198 -9.20 -2.87 -37.78
C GLU A 198 -8.60 -1.88 -38.79
N VAL A 199 -7.61 -2.37 -39.55
CA VAL A 199 -7.28 -1.79 -40.85
C VAL A 199 -8.07 -2.62 -41.86
N PRO A 200 -9.15 -2.10 -42.48
CA PRO A 200 -9.75 -2.78 -43.61
C PRO A 200 -8.78 -2.69 -44.78
N THR A 201 -8.24 -3.82 -45.19
CA THR A 201 -7.41 -3.94 -46.38
C THR A 201 -8.23 -3.49 -47.59
N ARG A 202 -7.76 -2.42 -48.24
CA ARG A 202 -8.34 -1.81 -49.43
C ARG A 202 -8.24 -2.78 -50.61
N SER A 203 -9.26 -3.61 -50.81
CA SER A 203 -9.42 -4.38 -52.05
C SER A 203 -10.85 -4.93 -52.22
N GLN A 204 -11.84 -4.03 -52.31
CA GLN A 204 -13.13 -4.32 -52.96
C GLN A 204 -13.71 -3.02 -53.56
N ILE A 205 -13.03 -2.45 -54.56
CA ILE A 205 -13.66 -1.52 -55.52
C ILE A 205 -13.04 -1.80 -56.89
N SER A 206 -13.66 -2.67 -57.67
CA SER A 206 -13.81 -2.57 -59.14
C SER A 206 -14.27 -3.93 -59.67
N ASP A 207 -15.56 -4.03 -60.02
CA ASP A 207 -16.04 -4.61 -61.28
C ASP A 207 -17.58 -4.74 -61.24
N LEU A 208 -18.23 -3.58 -61.41
CA LEU A 208 -19.52 -3.50 -62.08
C LEU A 208 -19.30 -2.55 -63.25
N GLY A 209 -19.11 -3.12 -64.43
CA GLY A 209 -18.83 -2.36 -65.64
C GLY A 209 -18.63 -3.25 -66.86
N SER A 210 -19.71 -3.90 -67.32
CA SER A 210 -20.13 -4.05 -68.74
C SER A 210 -21.43 -4.85 -68.80
#